data_AF-A0A972IPU4-F1
#
_entry.id   AF-A0A972IPU4-F1
#
_cell.length_a   1.000
_cell.length_b   1.000
_cell.length_c   1.000
_cell.angle_alpha   90.00
_cell.angle_beta   90.00
_cell.angle_gamma   90.00
#
_symmetry.space_group_name_H-M   'P 1'
#
loop_
_entity.id
_entity.type
_entity.pdbx_description
1 polymer ?
#
loop_
_entity_poly.entity_id
_entity_poly.type
_entity_poly.pdbx_seq_one_letter_code
_entity_poly.pdbx_strand_id
1 'polypeptide(L)'
;MFNDPQFFQTIGYALAMAGGYIVGKIFKLSTEICLFLAALVGALVAGAGFDVFRHFAEGSVTYFDIGLIFIFATLFMNILKESGAMDL
;
A
#
# COMPACT_ATOMS: atom_id res chain seq x y z
N MET A 1 15.93 0.54 -27.54
CA MET A 1 14.64 0.30 -26.87
C MET A 1 14.71 -0.77 -25.78
N PHE A 2 15.34 -1.94 -25.99
CA PHE A 2 15.56 -2.96 -24.92
C PHE A 2 16.98 -2.95 -24.31
N ASN A 3 17.87 -2.09 -24.80
CA ASN A 3 19.27 -1.97 -24.34
C ASN A 3 19.57 -0.55 -23.83
N ASP A 4 18.53 0.17 -23.40
CA ASP A 4 18.68 1.46 -22.75
C ASP A 4 18.96 1.20 -21.25
N PRO A 5 20.01 1.77 -20.65
CA PRO A 5 20.39 1.51 -19.25
C PRO A 5 19.26 1.72 -18.23
N GLN A 6 18.28 2.55 -18.60
CA GLN A 6 17.08 2.84 -17.82
C GLN A 6 16.16 1.61 -17.65
N PHE A 7 16.05 0.75 -18.66
CA PHE A 7 15.21 -0.45 -18.62
C PHE A 7 15.69 -1.46 -17.57
N PHE A 8 17.02 -1.65 -17.47
CA PHE A 8 17.63 -2.52 -16.47
C PHE A 8 17.43 -2.00 -15.04
N GLN A 9 17.42 -0.67 -14.84
CA GLN A 9 17.14 -0.08 -13.53
C GLN A 9 15.68 -0.31 -13.11
N THR A 10 14.71 -0.11 -14.01
CA THR A 10 13.29 -0.32 -13.69
C THR A 10 12.98 -1.76 -13.28
N ILE A 11 13.56 -2.74 -13.98
CA ILE A 11 13.45 -4.16 -13.61
C ILE A 11 14.11 -4.41 -12.25
N GLY A 12 15.27 -3.81 -12.00
CA GLY A 12 15.95 -3.88 -10.71
C GLY A 12 15.08 -3.40 -9.55
N TYR A 13 14.40 -2.27 -9.70
CA TYR A 13 13.48 -1.75 -8.68
C TYR A 13 12.28 -2.67 -8.46
N ALA A 14 11.68 -3.20 -9.53
CA ALA A 14 10.56 -4.14 -9.43
C ALA A 14 10.94 -5.43 -8.70
N LEU A 15 12.12 -5.98 -9.01
CA LEU A 15 12.65 -7.17 -8.34
C LEU A 15 12.96 -6.90 -6.86
N ALA A 16 13.48 -5.71 -6.52
CA ALA A 16 13.71 -5.33 -5.13
C ALA A 16 12.39 -5.25 -4.33
N MET A 17 11.35 -4.63 -4.90
CA MET A 17 10.02 -4.58 -4.28
C MET A 17 9.42 -5.98 -4.08
N ALA A 18 9.52 -6.85 -5.08
CA ALA A 18 9.09 -8.24 -4.96
C ALA A 18 9.88 -8.99 -3.88
N GLY A 19 11.19 -8.76 -3.78
CA GLY A 19 12.03 -9.30 -2.72
C GLY A 19 11.57 -8.85 -1.32
N GLY A 20 11.27 -7.56 -1.14
CA GLY A 20 10.73 -7.02 0.12
C GLY A 20 9.41 -7.67 0.53
N TYR A 21 8.51 -7.88 -0.44
CA TYR A 21 7.25 -8.57 -0.22
C TYR A 21 7.45 -10.03 0.23
N ILE A 22 8.34 -10.76 -0.46
CA ILE A 22 8.63 -12.17 -0.17
C ILE A 22 9.26 -12.30 1.22
N VAL A 23 10.20 -11.42 1.57
CA VAL A 23 10.78 -11.36 2.92
C VAL A 23 9.68 -11.15 3.96
N GLY A 24 8.77 -10.19 3.75
CA GLY A 24 7.62 -9.97 4.64
C GLY A 24 6.73 -11.22 4.80
N LYS A 25 6.49 -11.96 3.70
CA LYS A 25 5.72 -13.20 3.71
C LYS A 25 6.40 -14.34 4.45
N ILE A 26 7.74 -14.42 4.39
CA ILE A 26 8.52 -15.42 5.16
C ILE A 26 8.33 -15.21 6.66
N PHE A 27 8.21 -13.96 7.12
CA PHE A 27 7.91 -13.62 8.51
C PHE A 27 6.42 -13.75 8.89
N LYS A 28 5.56 -14.30 8.00
CA LYS A 28 4.11 -14.46 8.21
C LYS A 28 3.37 -13.15 8.57
N LEU A 29 3.84 -12.02 8.07
CA LEU A 29 3.18 -10.73 8.27
C LEU A 29 1.87 -10.64 7.48
N SER A 30 0.93 -9.79 7.94
CA SER A 30 -0.28 -9.46 7.16
C SER A 30 0.11 -8.96 5.77
N THR A 31 -0.76 -9.22 4.79
CA THR A 31 -0.58 -8.78 3.41
C THR A 31 -0.38 -7.26 3.32
N GLU A 32 -1.03 -6.51 4.19
CA GLU A 32 -0.90 -5.06 4.32
C GLU A 32 0.53 -4.64 4.68
N ILE A 33 1.13 -5.32 5.66
CA ILE A 33 2.50 -5.02 6.10
C ILE A 33 3.51 -5.48 5.06
N CYS A 34 3.24 -6.58 4.35
CA CYS A 34 4.09 -7.03 3.24
C CYS A 34 4.09 -6.02 2.08
N LEU A 35 2.94 -5.43 1.77
CA LEU A 35 2.80 -4.37 0.76
C LEU A 35 3.52 -3.09 1.20
N PHE A 36 3.41 -2.72 2.48
CA PHE A 36 4.14 -1.59 3.04
C PHE A 36 5.67 -1.80 2.97
N LEU A 37 6.15 -2.99 3.34
CA LEU A 37 7.57 -3.35 3.23
C LEU A 37 8.07 -3.33 1.79
N ALA A 38 7.29 -3.84 0.85
CA ALA A 38 7.63 -3.79 -0.58
C ALA A 38 7.80 -2.34 -1.06
N ALA A 39 6.86 -1.45 -0.70
CA ALA A 39 6.93 -0.02 -1.05
C ALA A 39 8.15 0.66 -0.41
N LEU A 40 8.47 0.35 0.86
CA LEU A 40 9.66 0.85 1.54
C LEU A 40 10.96 0.39 0.86
N VAL A 41 11.07 -0.88 0.51
CA VAL A 41 12.25 -1.42 -0.18
C VAL A 41 12.39 -0.79 -1.56
N GLY A 42 11.30 -0.63 -2.31
CA GLY A 42 11.31 0.08 -3.59
C GLY A 42 11.78 1.53 -3.45
N ALA A 43 11.27 2.26 -2.46
CA ALA A 43 11.64 3.64 -2.18
C ALA A 43 13.12 3.78 -1.77
N LEU A 44 13.64 2.82 -1.00
CA LEU A 44 15.03 2.78 -0.56
C LEU A 44 15.99 2.50 -1.72
N VAL A 45 15.67 1.56 -2.60
CA VAL A 45 16.49 1.22 -3.77
C VAL A 45 16.41 2.31 -4.85
N ALA A 46 15.27 3.00 -4.98
CA ALA A 46 15.13 4.15 -5.86
C ALA A 46 15.90 5.40 -5.39
N GLY A 47 16.46 5.39 -4.18
CA GLY A 47 17.28 6.49 -3.66
C GLY A 47 16.48 7.72 -3.23
N ALA A 48 15.19 7.57 -2.92
CA ALA A 48 14.29 8.69 -2.63
C ALA A 48 14.56 9.42 -1.28
N GLY A 49 15.58 9.02 -0.52
CA GLY A 49 16.06 9.76 0.66
C GLY A 49 14.97 10.08 1.68
N PHE A 50 14.95 11.33 2.18
CA PHE A 50 13.90 11.81 3.10
C PHE A 50 12.56 12.16 2.39
N ASP A 51 12.54 12.27 1.06
CA ASP A 51 11.31 12.54 0.29
C ASP A 51 10.34 11.34 0.29
N VAL A 52 10.80 10.16 0.71
CA VAL A 52 9.94 8.97 0.90
C VAL A 52 8.78 9.26 1.85
N PHE A 53 9.02 10.00 2.94
CA PHE A 53 7.96 10.35 3.88
C PHE A 53 6.90 11.25 3.23
N ARG A 54 7.33 12.16 2.35
CA ARG A 54 6.44 13.03 1.61
C ARG A 54 5.63 12.26 0.58
N HIS A 55 6.25 11.38 -0.20
CA HIS A 55 5.52 10.52 -1.14
C HIS A 55 4.55 9.56 -0.47
N PHE A 56 4.91 9.03 0.70
CA PHE A 56 4.00 8.19 1.47
C PHE A 56 2.82 8.98 2.03
N ALA A 57 3.06 10.22 2.49
CA ALA A 57 2.01 11.12 2.95
C ALA A 57 1.08 11.57 1.80
N GLU A 58 1.64 12.02 0.68
CA GLU A 58 0.89 12.41 -0.52
C GLU A 58 0.05 11.24 -1.05
N GLY A 59 0.61 10.03 -1.11
CA GLY A 59 -0.11 8.83 -1.52
C GLY A 59 -1.22 8.45 -0.55
N SER A 60 -0.94 8.40 0.75
CA SER A 60 -1.92 7.99 1.76
C SER A 60 -3.10 8.97 1.87
N VAL A 61 -2.83 10.28 1.82
CA VAL A 61 -3.88 11.31 1.88
C VAL A 61 -4.81 11.24 0.66
N THR A 62 -4.27 10.93 -0.52
CA THR A 62 -5.07 10.79 -1.75
C THR A 62 -6.10 9.66 -1.64
N TYR A 63 -5.77 8.56 -0.98
CA TYR A 63 -6.66 7.41 -0.79
C TYR A 63 -7.40 7.40 0.56
N PHE A 64 -7.12 8.37 1.42
CA PHE A 64 -7.70 8.46 2.75
C PHE A 64 -9.24 8.60 2.70
N ASP A 65 -9.75 9.39 1.75
CA ASP A 65 -11.20 9.59 1.57
C ASP A 65 -11.94 8.28 1.25
N ILE A 66 -11.38 7.46 0.35
CA ILE A 66 -11.96 6.15 0.01
C ILE A 66 -12.02 5.24 1.25
N GLY A 67 -10.95 5.24 2.08
CA GLY A 67 -10.94 4.52 3.34
C GLY A 67 -12.01 5.00 4.32
N LEU A 68 -12.19 6.32 4.43
CA LEU A 68 -13.24 6.92 5.25
C LEU A 68 -14.64 6.50 4.78
N ILE A 69 -14.91 6.52 3.46
CA ILE A 69 -16.20 6.07 2.91
C ILE A 69 -16.49 4.62 3.32
N PHE A 70 -15.51 3.72 3.24
CA PHE A 70 -15.69 2.32 3.69
C PHE A 70 -15.95 2.21 5.20
N ILE A 71 -15.24 2.99 6.02
CA ILE A 71 -15.44 3.02 7.47
C ILE A 71 -16.83 3.54 7.80
N PHE A 72 -17.25 4.66 7.20
CA PHE A 72 -18.58 5.23 7.39
C PHE A 72 -19.68 4.30 6.89
N ALA A 73 -19.48 3.61 5.77
CA ALA A 73 -20.43 2.61 5.28
C ALA A 73 -20.58 1.43 6.25
N THR A 74 -19.47 0.92 6.78
CA THR A 74 -19.49 -0.18 7.77
C THR A 74 -20.18 0.27 9.06
N LEU A 75 -19.86 1.49 9.52
CA LEU A 75 -20.48 2.09 10.69
C LEU A 75 -21.98 2.34 10.48
N PHE A 76 -22.37 2.85 9.31
CA PHE A 76 -23.76 3.06 8.92
C PHE A 76 -24.54 1.74 8.91
N MET A 77 -24.01 0.69 8.29
CA MET A 77 -24.65 -0.63 8.28
C MET A 77 -24.78 -1.22 9.69
N ASN A 78 -23.80 -1.01 10.57
CA ASN A 78 -23.89 -1.43 11.96
C ASN A 78 -24.99 -0.68 12.72
N ILE A 79 -25.10 0.64 12.53
CA ILE A 79 -26.17 1.45 13.13
C ILE A 79 -27.55 1.05 12.58
N LEU A 80 -27.67 0.78 11.27
CA LEU A 80 -28.94 0.32 10.68
C LEU A 80 -29.38 -1.04 11.20
N LYS A 81 -28.43 -1.94 11.49
CA LYS A 81 -28.72 -3.22 12.16
C LYS A 81 -29.23 -3.01 13.58
N GLU A 82 -28.59 -2.15 14.38
CA GLU A 82 -29.04 -1.86 15.74
C GLU A 82 -30.36 -1.10 15.82
N SER A 83 -30.68 -0.28 14.80
CA SER A 83 -31.94 0.48 14.75
C SER A 83 -33.14 -0.35 14.27
N GLY A 84 -32.95 -1.63 13.95
CA GLY A 84 -33.99 -2.51 13.42
C GLY A 84 -34.40 -2.19 11.98
N ALA A 85 -33.68 -1.30 11.29
CA ALA A 85 -33.96 -0.89 9.91
C ALA A 85 -33.59 -1.97 8.88
N MET A 86 -32.84 -3.00 9.28
CA MET A 86 -32.46 -4.15 8.45
C MET A 86 -33.17 -5.46 8.82
N ASP A 87 -34.15 -5.43 9.72
CA ASP A 87 -34.91 -6.60 10.21
C ASP A 87 -36.37 -6.64 9.70
N LEU A 88 -36.58 -6.32 8.42
CA LEU A 88 -37.84 -6.60 7.69
C LEU A 88 -37.52 -7.20 6.32
#